data_AF-V4K3L1-F1
#
_entry.id   AF-V4K3L1-F1
#
_cell.length_a   1.000
_cell.length_b   1.000
_cell.length_c   1.000
_cell.angle_alpha   90.00
_cell.angle_beta   90.00
_cell.angle_gamma   90.00
#
_symmetry.space_group_name_H-M   'P 1'
#
loop_
_entity.id
_entity.type
_entity.pdbx_description
1 polymer ?
#
loop_
_entity_poly.entity_id
_entity_poly.type
_entity_poly.pdbx_seq_one_letter_code
_entity_poly.pdbx_strand_id
1 'polypeptide(L)'
;MGLTLISFWSAEIAVSIVGLALAAYVFTFYYGSGVRRTSIGRKLTGAVGVFTVQMLVTAVTSFYLARRFSADVAVPMLAITTLEVIGLALIVLAVRE
;
A
#
# COMPACT_ATOMS: atom_id res chain seq x y z
N MET A 1 -8.51 -27.05 5.58
CA MET A 1 -7.40 -26.45 4.80
C MET A 1 -7.87 -25.50 3.70
N GLY A 2 -8.98 -25.75 2.98
CA GLY A 2 -9.49 -24.79 1.98
C GLY A 2 -9.99 -23.44 2.54
N LEU A 3 -10.63 -23.46 3.72
CA LEU A 3 -11.13 -22.24 4.38
C LEU A 3 -10.02 -21.28 4.83
N THR A 4 -8.89 -21.81 5.32
CA THR A 4 -7.72 -21.02 5.72
C THR A 4 -7.01 -20.41 4.51
N LEU A 5 -7.06 -21.07 3.36
CA LEU A 5 -6.44 -20.59 2.11
C LEU A 5 -7.16 -19.38 1.55
N ILE A 6 -8.50 -19.42 1.56
CA ILE A 6 -9.35 -18.28 1.19
C ILE A 6 -9.16 -17.14 2.20
N SER A 7 -8.99 -17.42 3.49
CA SER A 7 -8.88 -16.37 4.50
C SER A 7 -7.61 -15.52 4.37
N PHE A 8 -6.45 -16.11 4.08
CA PHE A 8 -5.20 -15.34 3.96
C PHE A 8 -5.16 -14.45 2.71
N TRP A 9 -5.56 -14.98 1.55
CA TRP A 9 -5.68 -14.16 0.35
C TRP A 9 -6.72 -13.05 0.49
N SER A 10 -7.83 -13.33 1.18
CA SER A 10 -8.84 -12.30 1.46
C SER A 10 -8.30 -11.20 2.36
N ALA A 11 -7.52 -11.55 3.40
CA ALA A 11 -6.87 -10.58 4.27
C ALA A 11 -5.84 -9.74 3.49
N GLU A 12 -5.02 -10.39 2.67
CA GLU A 12 -3.99 -9.72 1.86
C GLU A 12 -4.60 -8.73 0.86
N ILE A 13 -5.65 -9.15 0.17
CA ILE A 13 -6.41 -8.27 -0.73
C ILE A 13 -7.03 -7.10 0.03
N ALA A 14 -7.64 -7.36 1.19
CA ALA A 14 -8.25 -6.30 2.01
C ALA A 14 -7.20 -5.27 2.46
N VAL A 15 -6.06 -5.72 2.98
CA VAL A 15 -4.95 -4.84 3.40
C VAL A 15 -4.39 -4.06 2.21
N SER A 16 -4.21 -4.70 1.05
CA SER A 16 -3.74 -4.03 -0.17
C SER A 16 -4.69 -2.92 -0.62
N ILE A 17 -6.00 -3.17 -0.61
CA ILE A 17 -7.02 -2.17 -1.01
C ILE A 17 -7.04 -1.01 -0.03
N VAL A 18 -7.04 -1.29 1.28
CA VAL A 18 -7.01 -0.25 2.32
C VAL A 18 -5.74 0.57 2.23
N GLY A 19 -4.58 -0.09 2.05
CA GLY A 19 -3.28 0.55 1.85
C GLY A 19 -3.25 1.45 0.61
N LEU A 20 -3.79 0.98 -0.51
CA LEU A 20 -3.92 1.76 -1.74
C LEU A 20 -4.82 2.99 -1.55
N ALA A 21 -5.98 2.82 -0.90
CA ALA A 21 -6.89 3.93 -0.63
C ALA A 21 -6.21 5.01 0.25
N LEU A 22 -5.47 4.59 1.27
CA LEU A 22 -4.71 5.49 2.13
C LEU A 22 -3.60 6.20 1.35
N ALA A 23 -2.85 5.46 0.53
CA ALA A 23 -1.77 6.01 -0.29
C ALA A 23 -2.29 7.07 -1.28
N ALA A 24 -3.38 6.76 -1.97
CA ALA A 24 -4.04 7.66 -2.90
C ALA A 24 -4.57 8.92 -2.21
N TYR A 25 -5.16 8.78 -1.02
CA TYR A 25 -5.60 9.92 -0.22
C TYR A 25 -4.43 10.84 0.14
N VAL A 26 -3.35 10.28 0.68
CA VAL A 26 -2.15 11.04 1.09
C VAL A 26 -1.49 11.69 -0.13
N PHE A 27 -1.40 10.99 -1.25
CA PHE A 27 -0.86 11.53 -2.50
C PHE A 27 -1.68 12.73 -2.97
N THR A 28 -3.01 12.59 -3.01
CA THR A 28 -3.92 13.65 -3.46
C THR A 28 -3.81 14.88 -2.56
N PHE A 29 -3.71 14.68 -1.24
CA PHE A 29 -3.48 15.74 -0.27
C PHE A 29 -2.19 16.50 -0.57
N TYR A 30 -1.03 15.82 -0.68
CA TYR A 30 0.23 16.51 -0.95
C TYR A 30 0.26 17.16 -2.33
N TYR A 31 -0.30 16.49 -3.35
CA TYR A 31 -0.35 16.99 -4.71
C TYR A 31 -1.14 18.30 -4.85
N GLY A 32 -2.27 18.40 -4.14
CA GLY A 32 -3.12 19.60 -4.10
C GLY A 32 -2.68 20.65 -3.08
N SER A 33 -1.83 20.30 -2.12
CA SER A 33 -1.35 21.22 -1.09
C SER A 33 -0.31 22.22 -1.60
N GLY A 34 -0.23 23.38 -0.95
CA GLY A 34 0.85 24.35 -1.15
C GLY A 34 2.24 23.80 -0.79
N VAL A 35 2.33 22.72 0.01
CA VAL A 35 3.58 22.09 0.45
C VAL A 35 4.41 21.62 -0.74
N ARG A 36 3.77 21.14 -1.81
CA ARG A 36 4.41 20.74 -3.08
C ARG A 36 5.23 21.86 -3.73
N ARG A 37 5.01 23.14 -3.40
CA ARG A 37 5.80 24.24 -3.97
C ARG A 37 7.21 24.32 -3.38
N THR A 38 7.47 23.69 -2.25
CA THR A 38 8.80 23.62 -1.63
C THR A 38 9.65 22.48 -2.23
N SER A 39 10.98 22.58 -2.14
CA SER A 39 11.90 21.52 -2.59
C SER A 39 11.61 20.18 -1.89
N ILE A 40 11.43 20.21 -0.57
CA ILE A 40 11.13 19.04 0.25
C ILE A 40 9.75 18.47 -0.09
N GLY A 41 8.73 19.32 -0.20
CA GLY A 41 7.38 18.90 -0.53
C GLY A 41 7.25 18.25 -1.92
N ARG A 42 8.05 18.67 -2.93
CA ARG A 42 8.11 17.96 -4.22
C ARG A 42 8.66 16.55 -4.07
N LYS A 43 9.77 16.38 -3.34
CA LYS A 43 10.38 15.07 -3.11
C LYS A 43 9.41 14.14 -2.38
N LEU A 44 8.74 14.66 -1.36
CA LEU A 44 7.74 13.92 -0.60
C LEU A 44 6.54 13.52 -1.47
N THR A 45 5.99 14.47 -2.23
CA THR A 45 4.87 14.18 -3.16
C THR A 45 5.26 13.09 -4.16
N GLY A 46 6.49 13.15 -4.68
CA GLY A 46 7.03 12.12 -5.57
C GLY A 46 7.15 10.75 -4.89
N ALA A 47 7.70 10.70 -3.66
CA ALA A 47 7.83 9.47 -2.90
C ALA A 47 6.47 8.82 -2.60
N VAL A 48 5.49 9.60 -2.13
CA VAL A 48 4.12 9.12 -1.89
C VAL A 48 3.46 8.68 -3.20
N GLY A 49 3.75 9.34 -4.32
CA GLY A 49 3.26 8.95 -5.64
C GLY A 49 3.79 7.58 -6.09
N VAL A 50 5.10 7.37 -5.99
CA VAL A 50 5.74 6.07 -6.26
C VAL A 50 5.13 4.99 -5.37
N PHE A 51 4.96 5.30 -4.09
CA PHE A 51 4.37 4.39 -3.13
C PHE A 51 2.92 4.01 -3.48
N THR A 52 2.13 4.97 -3.97
CA THR A 52 0.75 4.73 -4.43
C THR A 52 0.72 3.79 -5.63
N VAL A 53 1.62 3.98 -6.59
CA VAL A 53 1.74 3.09 -7.76
C VAL A 53 2.16 1.69 -7.33
N GLN A 54 3.11 1.58 -6.40
CA GLN A 54 3.52 0.29 -5.83
C GLN A 54 2.34 -0.44 -5.18
N MET A 55 1.58 0.24 -4.31
CA MET A 55 0.36 -0.33 -3.69
C MET A 55 -0.69 -0.79 -4.71
N LEU A 56 -0.84 -0.07 -5.83
CA LEU A 56 -1.73 -0.48 -6.91
C LEU A 56 -1.26 -1.80 -7.55
N VAL A 57 0.05 -1.90 -7.80
CA VAL A 57 0.66 -3.13 -8.31
C VAL A 57 0.49 -4.28 -7.31
N THR A 58 0.72 -4.04 -6.02
CA THR A 58 0.51 -5.03 -4.95
C THR A 58 -0.93 -5.54 -4.96
N ALA A 59 -1.93 -4.65 -4.95
CA ALA A 59 -3.34 -5.03 -4.99
C ALA A 59 -3.70 -5.89 -6.22
N VAL A 60 -3.29 -5.46 -7.42
CA VAL A 60 -3.55 -6.22 -8.67
C VAL A 60 -2.88 -7.59 -8.63
N THR A 61 -1.64 -7.64 -8.15
CA THR A 61 -0.86 -8.88 -8.08
C THR A 61 -1.47 -9.84 -7.06
N SER A 62 -1.94 -9.35 -5.92
CA SER A 62 -2.61 -10.17 -4.90
C SER A 62 -3.90 -10.80 -5.43
N PHE A 63 -4.71 -10.07 -6.22
CA PHE A 63 -5.87 -10.66 -6.90
C PHE A 63 -5.50 -11.74 -7.92
N TYR A 64 -4.40 -11.55 -8.66
CA TYR A 64 -3.94 -12.52 -9.65
C TYR A 64 -3.39 -13.79 -8.99
N LEU A 65 -2.56 -13.64 -7.95
CA LEU A 65 -1.89 -14.75 -7.27
C LEU A 65 -2.86 -15.57 -6.44
N ALA A 66 -3.90 -14.96 -5.86
CA ALA A 66 -4.97 -15.66 -5.14
C ALA A 66 -5.67 -16.74 -5.97
N ARG A 67 -5.65 -16.63 -7.31
CA ARG A 67 -6.25 -17.63 -8.22
C ARG A 67 -5.30 -18.80 -8.55
N ARG A 68 -4.01 -18.69 -8.21
CA ARG A 68 -2.97 -19.61 -8.69
C ARG A 68 -2.16 -20.26 -7.58
N PHE A 69 -2.07 -19.66 -6.40
CA PHE A 69 -1.15 -20.08 -5.35
C PHE A 69 -1.83 -20.38 -4.01
N SER A 70 -1.17 -21.22 -3.21
CA SER A 70 -1.62 -21.65 -1.88
C SER A 70 -1.37 -20.60 -0.79
N ALA A 71 -1.79 -20.89 0.44
CA ALA A 71 -1.58 -20.04 1.61
C ALA A 71 -0.09 -19.77 1.92
N ASP A 72 0.80 -20.69 1.54
CA ASP A 72 2.24 -20.57 1.80
C ASP A 72 2.87 -19.36 1.10
N VAL A 73 2.26 -18.91 -0.01
CA VAL A 73 2.64 -17.67 -0.71
C VAL A 73 1.87 -16.46 -0.16
N ALA A 74 0.62 -16.66 0.27
CA ALA A 74 -0.23 -15.58 0.79
C ALA A 74 0.32 -14.97 2.09
N VAL A 75 0.83 -15.79 3.01
CA VAL A 75 1.37 -15.33 4.30
C VAL A 75 2.56 -14.37 4.16
N PRO A 76 3.63 -14.70 3.40
CA PRO A 76 4.73 -13.76 3.20
C PRO A 76 4.30 -12.52 2.42
N MET A 77 3.38 -12.62 1.46
CA MET A 77 2.82 -11.43 0.81
C MET A 77 2.09 -10.52 1.78
N LEU A 78 1.27 -11.09 2.67
CA LEU A 78 0.60 -10.33 3.73
C LEU A 78 1.56 -9.57 4.63
N ALA A 79 2.71 -10.17 4.96
CA ALA A 79 3.75 -9.48 5.71
C ALA A 79 4.35 -8.31 4.93
N ILE A 80 4.64 -8.50 3.64
CA ILE A 80 5.19 -7.43 2.76
C ILE A 80 4.18 -6.28 2.66
N THR A 81 2.93 -6.57 2.33
CA THR A 81 1.88 -5.55 2.16
C THR A 81 1.60 -4.82 3.47
N THR A 82 1.68 -5.51 4.61
CA THR A 82 1.58 -4.85 5.93
C THR A 82 2.74 -3.89 6.17
N LEU A 83 3.98 -4.28 5.84
CA LEU A 83 5.15 -3.40 5.93
C LEU A 83 5.03 -2.19 5.01
N GLU A 84 4.45 -2.37 3.82
CA GLU A 84 4.11 -1.27 2.92
C GLU A 84 3.16 -0.29 3.64
N VAL A 85 2.02 -0.76 4.17
CA VAL A 85 1.07 0.11 4.90
C VAL A 85 1.74 0.85 6.06
N ILE A 86 2.61 0.17 6.82
CA ILE A 86 3.36 0.78 7.93
C ILE A 86 4.31 1.86 7.40
N GLY A 87 5.05 1.59 6.33
CA GLY A 87 5.95 2.56 5.71
C GLY A 87 5.24 3.84 5.28
N LEU A 88 4.04 3.71 4.69
CA LEU A 88 3.20 4.85 4.36
C LEU A 88 2.76 5.63 5.61
N ALA A 89 2.32 4.94 6.65
CA ALA A 89 1.90 5.57 7.91
C ALA A 89 3.05 6.35 8.55
N LEU A 90 4.28 5.82 8.53
CA LEU A 90 5.47 6.50 9.02
C LEU A 90 5.82 7.74 8.19
N ILE A 91 5.71 7.67 6.86
CA ILE A 91 5.90 8.85 5.99
C ILE A 91 4.88 9.94 6.32
N VAL A 92 3.62 9.56 6.57
CA VAL A 92 2.57 10.53 6.96
C VAL A 92 2.86 11.16 8.31
N LEU A 93 3.30 10.36 9.30
CA LEU A 93 3.63 10.85 10.65
C LEU A 93 4.84 11.78 10.62
N ALA A 94 5.92 11.40 9.94
CA ALA A 94 7.17 12.16 9.86
C ALA A 94 7.04 13.53 9.18
N VAL A 95 5.92 13.81 8.51
CA VAL A 95 5.66 15.10 7.86
C VAL A 95 4.71 15.98 8.68
N ARG A 96 4.02 15.41 9.68
CA ARG A 96 3.18 16.17 10.61
C ARG A 96 3.99 16.82 11.74
N GLU A 97 5.14 16.24 12.09
CA GLU A 97 6.13 16.78 13.03
C GLU A 97 7.06 17.78 12.34
#